data_AF-A0A1E4U3F9-F1
#
_entry.id   AF-A0A1E4U3F9-F1
#
_cell.length_a   1.000
_cell.length_b   1.000
_cell.length_c   1.000
_cell.angle_alpha   90.00
_cell.angle_beta   90.00
_cell.angle_gamma   90.00
#
_symmetry.space_group_name_H-M   'P 1'
#
loop_
_entity.id
_entity.type
_entity.pdbx_description
1 polymer ?
#
loop_
_entity_poly.entity_id
_entity_poly.type
_entity_poly.pdbx_seq_one_letter_code
_entity_poly.pdbx_strand_id
1 'polypeptide(L)'
;MALAKRSSGAIDEGAEREREREQEQEQEPQFSTTALARIFHTVAFENGDTRITNRTLELSAEYLRMFTREAILRANEVRIQESIKNNNKFKVELANNVTNKKEKRPTAADHEDDMNQHSVDEDDDDDDTDRNGGSGQELIGDVLDTRHLQDVSGLLLLDF
;
A
#
# COMPACT_ATOMS: atom_id res chain seq x y z
N MET A 1 65.75 -35.82 -6.39
CA MET A 1 64.62 -35.54 -7.29
C MET A 1 63.36 -35.44 -6.43
N ALA A 2 62.99 -34.27 -5.90
CA ALA A 2 62.34 -33.14 -6.57
C ALA A 2 61.01 -33.53 -7.22
N LEU A 3 59.88 -33.18 -6.58
CA LEU A 3 58.82 -32.33 -7.15
C LEU A 3 57.66 -32.13 -6.15
N ALA A 4 57.54 -30.90 -5.66
CA ALA A 4 56.34 -30.31 -5.09
C ALA A 4 55.64 -29.46 -6.17
N LYS A 5 54.30 -29.40 -6.16
CA LYS A 5 53.42 -28.34 -6.68
C LYS A 5 51.97 -28.74 -6.33
N ARG A 6 51.38 -28.27 -5.22
CA ARG A 6 50.59 -27.02 -5.07
C ARG A 6 49.68 -26.73 -6.28
N SER A 7 48.39 -27.00 -6.12
CA SER A 7 47.29 -26.41 -6.88
C SER A 7 45.97 -26.77 -6.18
N SER A 8 45.00 -25.86 -6.21
CA SER A 8 43.61 -25.98 -5.72
C SER A 8 43.29 -25.39 -4.34
N GLY A 9 43.64 -24.12 -4.15
CA GLY A 9 42.83 -23.22 -3.33
C GLY A 9 42.25 -22.15 -4.26
N ALA A 10 41.02 -22.31 -4.74
CA ALA A 10 40.24 -21.28 -5.45
C ALA A 10 38.81 -21.73 -5.84
N ILE A 11 38.18 -22.69 -5.16
CA ILE A 11 36.80 -23.10 -5.47
C ILE A 11 36.05 -23.38 -4.18
N ASP A 12 35.85 -22.37 -3.32
CA ASP A 12 34.83 -22.48 -2.27
C ASP A 12 34.32 -21.14 -1.71
N GLU A 13 34.55 -20.00 -2.38
CA GLU A 13 34.06 -18.70 -1.89
C GLU A 13 32.69 -18.30 -2.48
N GLY A 14 32.21 -19.03 -3.50
CA GLY A 14 30.92 -18.77 -4.15
C GLY A 14 29.72 -19.35 -3.40
N ALA A 15 29.89 -20.54 -2.81
CA ALA A 15 28.80 -21.26 -2.14
C ALA A 15 28.51 -20.75 -0.72
N GLU A 16 29.50 -20.15 -0.05
CA GLU A 16 29.32 -19.56 1.28
C GLU A 16 28.53 -18.23 1.22
N ARG A 17 28.71 -17.44 0.16
CA ARG A 17 27.98 -16.15 -0.02
C ARG A 17 26.52 -16.30 -0.41
N GLU A 18 26.10 -17.44 -0.96
CA GLU A 18 24.68 -17.72 -1.22
C GLU A 18 23.94 -18.19 0.04
N ARG A 19 24.62 -18.90 0.95
CA ARG A 19 24.03 -19.34 2.25
C ARG A 19 23.88 -18.22 3.28
N GLU A 20 24.65 -17.13 3.15
CA GLU A 20 24.50 -15.94 4.00
C GLU A 20 23.32 -15.06 3.58
N ARG A 21 22.85 -15.15 2.32
CA ARG A 21 21.66 -14.42 1.83
C ARG A 21 20.33 -15.13 2.12
N GLU A 22 20.37 -16.42 2.42
CA GLU A 22 19.19 -17.22 2.78
C GLU A 22 18.88 -17.21 4.30
N GLN A 23 19.68 -16.49 5.11
CA GLN A 23 19.50 -16.37 6.56
C GLN A 23 18.99 -14.99 7.02
N GLU A 24 18.60 -14.11 6.11
CA GLU A 24 17.58 -13.10 6.42
C GLU A 24 16.23 -13.82 6.45
N GLN A 25 16.05 -14.72 7.40
CA GLN A 25 14.70 -15.06 7.85
C GLN A 25 14.07 -13.72 8.24
N GLU A 26 13.09 -13.28 7.47
CA GLU A 26 12.17 -12.21 7.83
C GLU A 26 11.56 -12.59 9.18
N GLN A 27 12.25 -12.26 10.29
CA GLN A 27 11.70 -12.43 11.62
C GLN A 27 10.50 -11.52 11.66
N GLU A 28 9.31 -12.13 11.60
CA GLU A 28 8.07 -11.40 11.76
C GLU A 28 8.17 -10.56 13.05
N PRO A 29 7.75 -9.28 13.02
CA PRO A 29 7.86 -8.42 14.17
C PRO A 29 7.12 -9.02 15.36
N GLN A 30 7.86 -9.29 16.45
CA GLN A 30 7.33 -9.92 17.65
C GLN A 30 7.30 -8.92 18.82
N PHE A 31 6.24 -8.99 19.62
CA PHE A 31 6.16 -8.17 20.82
C PHE A 31 7.19 -8.61 21.88
N SER A 32 7.86 -7.65 22.49
CA SER A 32 8.80 -7.92 23.59
C SER A 32 8.07 -8.48 24.82
N THR A 33 8.45 -9.69 25.25
CA THR A 33 7.91 -10.32 26.47
C THR A 33 8.15 -9.48 27.73
N THR A 34 9.26 -8.74 27.78
CA THR A 34 9.56 -7.82 28.88
C THR A 34 8.59 -6.63 28.91
N ALA A 35 8.22 -6.10 27.74
CA ALA A 35 7.22 -5.05 27.64
C ALA A 35 5.83 -5.55 28.04
N LEU A 36 5.42 -6.73 27.54
CA LEU A 36 4.14 -7.34 27.95
C LEU A 36 4.08 -7.58 29.45
N ALA A 37 5.14 -8.13 30.06
CA ALA A 37 5.19 -8.34 31.50
C ALA A 37 4.93 -7.05 32.27
N ARG A 38 5.56 -5.94 31.85
CA ARG A 38 5.30 -4.62 32.44
C ARG A 38 3.85 -4.20 32.27
N ILE A 39 3.29 -4.30 31.06
CA ILE A 39 1.90 -3.95 30.78
C ILE A 39 0.94 -4.73 31.70
N PHE A 40 1.09 -6.04 31.81
CA PHE A 40 0.26 -6.88 32.68
C PHE A 40 0.34 -6.45 34.15
N HIS A 41 1.55 -6.20 34.66
CA HIS A 41 1.74 -5.74 36.03
C HIS A 41 1.22 -4.33 36.29
N THR A 42 1.24 -3.44 35.28
CA THR A 42 0.80 -2.04 35.45
C THR A 42 -0.70 -1.83 35.25
N VAL A 43 -1.33 -2.63 34.38
CA VAL A 43 -2.70 -2.35 33.91
C VAL A 43 -3.67 -3.51 34.18
N ALA A 44 -3.21 -4.76 34.15
CA ALA A 44 -4.10 -5.92 34.19
C ALA A 44 -4.22 -6.57 35.56
N PHE A 45 -3.14 -6.60 36.35
CA PHE A 45 -3.15 -7.24 37.66
C PHE A 45 -3.59 -6.28 38.76
N GLU A 46 -4.70 -6.60 39.41
CA GLU A 46 -5.20 -5.86 40.57
C GLU A 46 -4.30 -6.06 41.80
N ASN A 47 -3.73 -7.25 41.96
CA ASN A 47 -2.85 -7.60 43.07
C ASN A 47 -1.38 -7.51 42.63
N GLY A 48 -0.57 -6.76 43.38
CA GLY A 48 0.87 -6.55 43.09
C GLY A 48 1.73 -7.82 43.17
N ASP A 49 1.29 -8.84 43.90
CA ASP A 49 1.99 -10.12 44.03
C ASP A 49 1.66 -11.11 42.90
N THR A 50 0.74 -10.76 41.99
CA THR A 50 0.35 -11.63 40.88
C THR A 50 1.54 -11.88 39.96
N ARG A 51 1.83 -13.14 39.64
CA ARG A 51 2.94 -13.53 38.76
C ARG A 51 2.41 -14.16 37.48
N ILE A 52 3.07 -13.86 36.38
CA ILE A 52 2.80 -14.47 35.06
C ILE A 52 3.98 -15.31 34.63
N THR A 53 3.71 -16.51 34.10
CA THR A 53 4.77 -17.39 33.62
C THR A 53 5.31 -16.89 32.28
N ASN A 54 6.58 -17.18 31.98
CA ASN A 54 7.15 -16.82 30.69
C ASN A 54 6.38 -17.46 29.52
N ARG A 55 5.92 -18.71 29.68
CA ARG A 55 5.13 -19.38 28.64
C ARG A 55 3.80 -18.68 28.36
N THR A 56 3.14 -18.17 29.41
CA THR A 56 1.92 -17.37 29.25
C THR A 56 2.23 -16.06 28.52
N LEU A 57 3.34 -15.39 28.83
CA LEU A 57 3.77 -14.17 28.12
C LEU A 57 4.02 -14.41 26.63
N GLU A 58 4.68 -15.52 26.28
CA GLU A 58 4.89 -15.91 24.88
C GLU A 58 3.56 -16.11 24.14
N LEU A 59 2.62 -16.81 24.76
CA LEU A 59 1.28 -17.01 24.18
C LEU A 59 0.50 -15.70 24.06
N SER A 60 0.57 -14.83 25.08
CA SER A 60 -0.03 -13.50 25.02
C SER A 60 0.58 -12.64 23.92
N ALA A 61 1.89 -12.73 23.68
CA ALA A 61 2.56 -12.01 22.59
C ALA A 61 2.05 -12.49 21.22
N GLU A 62 1.89 -13.80 21.03
CA GLU A 62 1.28 -14.35 19.81
C GLU A 62 -0.17 -13.92 19.64
N TYR A 63 -0.95 -13.90 20.72
CA TYR A 63 -2.34 -13.46 20.68
C TYR A 63 -2.48 -11.98 20.30
N LEU A 64 -1.66 -11.10 20.89
CA LEU A 64 -1.61 -9.69 20.51
C LEU A 64 -1.17 -9.49 19.05
N ARG A 65 -0.26 -10.34 18.54
CA ARG A 65 0.16 -10.32 17.14
C ARG A 65 -1.00 -10.67 16.22
N MET A 66 -1.73 -11.75 16.51
CA MET A 66 -2.91 -12.13 15.75
C MET A 66 -3.99 -11.04 15.79
N PHE A 67 -4.27 -10.48 16.97
CA PHE A 67 -5.22 -9.38 17.14
C PHE A 67 -4.83 -8.16 16.29
N THR A 68 -3.57 -7.71 16.37
CA THR A 68 -3.09 -6.53 15.65
C THR A 68 -3.13 -6.75 14.15
N ARG A 69 -2.74 -7.95 13.68
CA ARG A 69 -2.80 -8.31 12.26
C ARG A 69 -4.23 -8.31 11.74
N GLU A 70 -5.16 -8.91 12.48
CA GLU A 70 -6.57 -8.96 12.11
C GLU A 70 -7.19 -7.56 12.07
N ALA A 71 -6.87 -6.71 13.06
CA ALA A 71 -7.30 -5.32 13.10
C ALA A 71 -6.86 -4.54 11.85
N ILE A 72 -5.59 -4.69 11.45
CA ILE A 72 -5.04 -4.04 10.25
C ILE A 72 -5.71 -4.56 8.99
N LEU A 73 -5.85 -5.89 8.85
CA LEU A 73 -6.44 -6.51 7.66
C LEU A 73 -7.88 -6.05 7.45
N ARG A 74 -8.70 -6.08 8.51
CA ARG A 74 -10.10 -5.66 8.43
C ARG A 74 -10.24 -4.16 8.18
N ALA A 75 -9.46 -3.33 8.86
CA ALA A 75 -9.47 -1.89 8.61
C ALA A 75 -9.04 -1.58 7.16
N ASN A 76 -8.05 -2.30 6.64
CA ASN A 76 -7.60 -2.14 5.26
C ASN A 76 -8.66 -2.59 4.25
N GLU A 77 -9.40 -3.66 4.54
CA GLU A 77 -10.54 -4.10 3.73
C GLU A 77 -11.61 -3.01 3.64
N VAL A 78 -11.96 -2.36 4.77
CA VAL A 78 -12.90 -1.23 4.78
C VAL A 78 -12.40 -0.08 3.91
N ARG A 79 -11.12 0.30 4.04
CA ARG A 79 -10.50 1.34 3.21
C ARG A 79 -10.61 1.03 1.71
N ILE A 80 -10.31 -0.22 1.33
CA ILE A 80 -10.40 -0.66 -0.07
C ILE A 80 -11.85 -0.55 -0.55
N GLN A 81 -12.82 -1.02 0.24
CA GLN A 81 -14.24 -0.94 -0.11
C GLN A 81 -14.73 0.51 -0.26
N GLU A 82 -14.29 1.42 0.60
CA GLU A 82 -14.58 2.85 0.47
C GLU A 82 -14.01 3.43 -0.83
N SER A 83 -12.76 3.11 -1.16
CA SER A 83 -12.12 3.58 -2.40
C SER A 83 -12.90 3.12 -3.64
N ILE A 84 -13.38 1.88 -3.65
CA ILE A 84 -14.21 1.32 -4.73
C ILE A 84 -15.55 2.03 -4.82
N LYS A 85 -16.23 2.25 -3.69
CA LYS A 85 -17.53 2.97 -3.64
C LYS A 85 -17.40 4.39 -4.17
N ASN A 86 -16.34 5.10 -3.77
CA ASN A 86 -16.10 6.47 -4.20
C ASN A 86 -15.82 6.54 -5.71
N ASN A 87 -14.94 5.69 -6.23
CA ASN A 87 -14.65 5.62 -7.66
C ASN A 87 -15.90 5.33 -8.51
N ASN A 88 -16.78 4.45 -8.04
CA ASN A 88 -18.04 4.15 -8.72
C ASN A 88 -19.05 5.32 -8.67
N LYS A 89 -19.08 6.09 -7.58
CA LYS A 89 -19.97 7.26 -7.44
C LYS A 89 -19.64 8.36 -8.45
N PHE A 90 -18.36 8.68 -8.62
CA PHE A 90 -17.92 9.73 -9.56
C PHE A 90 -18.06 9.32 -11.04
N LYS A 91 -18.00 8.02 -11.36
CA LYS A 91 -18.15 7.52 -12.74
C LYS A 91 -19.56 7.73 -13.29
N VAL A 92 -20.60 7.72 -12.46
CA VAL A 92 -22.00 7.90 -12.89
C VAL A 92 -22.34 9.37 -13.14
N GLU A 93 -21.75 10.30 -12.40
CA GLU A 93 -22.04 11.73 -12.53
C GLU A 93 -21.43 12.36 -13.80
N LEU A 94 -20.29 11.88 -14.28
CA LEU A 94 -19.71 12.34 -15.55
C LEU A 94 -20.58 11.99 -16.76
N ALA A 95 -21.23 10.81 -16.75
CA ALA A 95 -22.06 10.36 -17.87
C ALA A 95 -23.34 11.21 -18.03
N ASN A 96 -23.87 11.74 -16.93
CA ASN A 96 -25.15 12.48 -16.94
C ASN A 96 -24.99 13.98 -17.29
N ASN A 97 -23.78 14.54 -17.26
CA ASN A 97 -23.57 15.97 -17.53
C ASN A 97 -23.14 16.28 -18.98
N VAL A 98 -22.80 15.27 -19.79
CA VAL A 98 -22.38 15.46 -21.20
C VAL A 98 -23.57 15.52 -22.16
N THR A 99 -24.74 14.99 -21.78
CA THR A 99 -25.92 14.92 -22.65
C THR A 99 -26.80 16.18 -22.70
N ASN A 100 -26.55 17.20 -21.86
CA ASN A 100 -27.39 18.39 -21.79
C ASN A 100 -26.86 19.63 -22.52
N LYS A 101 -25.86 19.50 -23.43
CA LYS A 101 -25.23 20.65 -24.10
C LYS A 101 -25.33 20.69 -25.63
N LYS A 102 -26.34 20.07 -26.23
CA LYS A 102 -26.68 20.31 -27.65
C LYS A 102 -28.18 20.58 -27.80
N GLU A 103 -28.48 21.59 -28.62
CA GLU A 103 -29.79 22.01 -29.15
C GLU A 103 -30.48 23.21 -28.48
N LYS A 104 -29.83 24.37 -28.59
CA LYS A 104 -30.53 25.61 -28.97
C LYS A 104 -29.78 26.26 -30.14
N ARG A 105 -30.22 25.98 -31.37
CA ARG A 105 -29.95 26.80 -32.56
C ARG A 105 -31.22 27.59 -32.89
N PRO A 106 -31.16 28.92 -33.06
CA PRO A 106 -32.08 29.63 -33.92
C PRO A 106 -31.37 30.11 -35.21
N THR A 107 -31.97 29.70 -36.33
CA THR A 107 -32.25 30.45 -37.58
C THR A 107 -31.19 31.36 -38.24
N ALA A 108 -30.77 30.91 -39.42
CA ALA A 108 -30.64 31.58 -40.73
C ALA A 108 -30.27 33.08 -40.82
N ALA A 109 -29.18 33.39 -41.54
CA ALA A 109 -29.15 34.29 -42.72
C ALA A 109 -27.73 34.39 -43.33
N ASP A 110 -27.70 34.51 -44.65
CA ASP A 110 -26.65 34.85 -45.62
C ASP A 110 -25.43 35.69 -45.15
N HIS A 111 -24.22 35.33 -45.61
CA HIS A 111 -23.39 36.19 -46.49
C HIS A 111 -22.09 35.50 -46.95
N GLU A 112 -21.69 35.85 -48.17
CA GLU A 112 -20.58 35.30 -48.99
C GLU A 112 -19.19 35.80 -48.58
N ASP A 113 -18.18 35.13 -49.16
CA ASP A 113 -16.82 35.57 -49.48
C ASP A 113 -15.96 36.22 -48.38
N ASP A 114 -14.84 35.57 -48.02
CA ASP A 114 -13.53 36.14 -48.36
C ASP A 114 -12.41 35.11 -48.21
N MET A 115 -11.59 34.99 -49.25
CA MET A 115 -10.34 34.24 -49.25
C MET A 115 -9.27 35.08 -48.57
N ASN A 116 -8.72 34.59 -47.46
CA ASN A 116 -7.46 35.10 -46.96
C ASN A 116 -6.45 33.96 -46.76
N GLN A 117 -5.58 33.82 -47.76
CA GLN A 117 -4.28 33.16 -47.64
C GLN A 117 -3.33 34.12 -46.93
N HIS A 118 -2.82 33.76 -45.75
CA HIS A 118 -1.51 34.24 -45.33
C HIS A 118 -0.84 33.26 -44.37
N SER A 119 0.37 32.89 -44.78
CA SER A 119 1.49 32.18 -44.10
C SER A 119 1.59 32.31 -42.58
N VAL A 120 2.29 31.36 -41.95
CA VAL A 120 3.67 31.52 -41.43
C VAL A 120 4.12 30.16 -40.86
N ASP A 121 5.36 29.79 -41.18
CA ASP A 121 6.14 28.68 -40.63
C ASP A 121 6.37 28.84 -39.13
N GLU A 122 6.16 27.78 -38.34
CA GLU A 122 6.88 27.55 -37.09
C GLU A 122 7.16 26.03 -36.98
N ASP A 123 8.41 25.68 -37.32
CA ASP A 123 9.06 24.45 -36.88
C ASP A 123 9.22 24.53 -35.36
N ASP A 124 8.34 23.87 -34.60
CA ASP A 124 8.54 23.65 -33.17
C ASP A 124 9.00 22.20 -32.96
N ASP A 125 10.30 22.07 -32.69
CA ASP A 125 10.93 20.93 -32.03
C ASP A 125 10.31 20.76 -30.64
N ASP A 126 9.36 19.83 -30.49
CA ASP A 126 8.99 19.31 -29.18
C ASP A 126 9.43 17.84 -29.03
N ASP A 127 10.43 17.71 -28.17
CA ASP A 127 11.06 16.55 -27.58
C ASP A 127 10.04 15.48 -27.13
N ASP A 128 9.93 14.38 -27.90
CA ASP A 128 9.22 13.15 -27.53
C ASP A 128 9.93 12.42 -26.37
N THR A 129 9.94 13.03 -25.18
CA THR A 129 10.35 12.36 -23.93
C THR A 129 9.22 12.20 -22.92
N ASP A 130 7.99 11.95 -23.36
CA ASP A 130 6.96 11.39 -22.47
C ASP A 130 7.01 9.86 -22.45
N ARG A 131 8.01 9.41 -21.69
CA ARG A 131 7.95 8.27 -20.78
C ARG A 131 6.52 7.85 -20.47
N ASN A 132 6.18 6.63 -20.89
CA ASN A 132 5.60 5.59 -20.04
C ASN A 132 4.97 6.07 -18.71
N GLY A 133 3.93 6.90 -18.81
CA GLY A 133 3.10 7.34 -17.71
C GLY A 133 1.98 6.34 -17.58
N GLY A 134 2.33 5.15 -17.07
CA GLY A 134 1.35 4.15 -16.67
C GLY A 134 0.25 4.84 -15.88
N SER A 135 -0.98 4.54 -16.25
CA SER A 135 -2.23 4.95 -15.62
C SER A 135 -2.05 5.18 -14.11
N GLY A 136 -1.66 6.41 -13.77
CA GLY A 136 -1.72 6.95 -12.44
C GLY A 136 -3.19 7.18 -12.17
N GLN A 137 -3.93 6.11 -11.89
CA GLN A 137 -5.00 6.21 -10.92
C GLN A 137 -4.32 6.80 -9.68
N GLU A 138 -4.41 8.11 -9.51
CA GLU A 138 -4.25 8.72 -8.20
C GLU A 138 -5.17 7.93 -7.28
N LEU A 139 -4.57 7.06 -6.46
CA LEU A 139 -5.24 6.34 -5.39
C LEU A 139 -5.59 7.39 -4.33
N ILE A 140 -6.61 8.20 -4.61
CA ILE A 140 -7.26 9.05 -3.63
C ILE A 140 -7.98 8.10 -2.67
N GLY A 141 -7.22 7.59 -1.70
CA GLY A 141 -7.64 6.56 -0.74
C GLY A 141 -6.52 5.68 -0.18
N ASP A 142 -5.24 6.00 -0.36
CA ASP A 142 -4.13 5.10 0.01
C ASP A 142 -3.75 5.08 1.52
N VAL A 143 -4.32 5.98 2.32
CA VAL A 143 -3.97 6.09 3.74
C VAL A 143 -4.95 5.30 4.61
N LEU A 144 -4.42 4.41 5.45
CA LEU A 144 -5.19 3.75 6.50
C LEU A 144 -5.41 4.71 7.67
N ASP A 145 -6.60 5.31 7.71
CA ASP A 145 -7.04 6.25 8.75
C ASP A 145 -7.77 5.55 9.92
N THR A 146 -7.88 6.22 11.07
CA THR A 146 -8.51 5.69 12.30
C THR A 146 -9.99 5.37 12.12
N ARG A 147 -10.66 6.02 11.16
CA ARG A 147 -12.07 5.77 10.82
C ARG A 147 -12.30 4.34 10.35
N HIS A 148 -11.40 3.78 9.53
CA HIS A 148 -11.54 2.41 9.04
C HIS A 148 -11.41 1.38 10.17
N LEU A 149 -10.52 1.64 11.14
CA LEU A 149 -10.40 0.80 12.34
C LEU A 149 -11.64 0.92 13.23
N GLN A 150 -12.18 2.13 13.37
CA GLN A 150 -13.39 2.37 14.14
C GLN A 150 -14.58 1.55 13.62
N ASP A 151 -14.74 1.48 12.30
CA ASP A 151 -15.84 0.74 11.65
C ASP A 151 -15.78 -0.78 11.89
N VAL A 152 -14.59 -1.33 12.10
CA VAL A 152 -14.40 -2.76 12.38
C VAL A 152 -14.23 -3.08 13.86
N SER A 153 -14.01 -2.08 14.71
CA SER A 153 -13.63 -2.26 16.11
C SER A 153 -14.64 -3.07 16.94
N GLY A 154 -15.94 -2.82 16.74
CA GLY A 154 -17.00 -3.53 17.46
C GLY A 154 -17.05 -5.03 17.13
N LEU A 155 -16.91 -5.39 15.85
CA LEU A 155 -16.85 -6.79 15.42
C LEU A 155 -15.53 -7.44 15.83
N LEU A 156 -14.42 -6.71 15.71
CA LEU A 156 -13.09 -7.17 16.12
C LEU A 156 -13.05 -7.54 17.61
N LEU A 157 -13.72 -6.77 18.48
CA LEU A 157 -13.82 -7.07 19.91
C LEU A 157 -14.74 -8.24 20.26
N LEU A 158 -15.67 -8.62 19.37
CA LEU A 158 -16.55 -9.78 19.61
C LEU A 158 -15.85 -11.10 19.29
N ASP A 159 -14.86 -11.08 18.41
CA ASP A 159 -14.10 -12.26 18.01
C ASP A 159 -12.99 -12.65 19.02
N PHE A 160 -12.69 -11.76 19.98
CA PHE A 160 -11.61 -11.88 20.95
C PHE A 160 -12.15 -11.85 22.39
#